data_AF-A0A419HE95-F1
#
_entry.id   AF-A0A419HE95-F1
#
_cell.length_a   1.000
_cell.length_b   1.000
_cell.length_c   1.000
_cell.angle_alpha   90.00
_cell.angle_beta   90.00
_cell.angle_gamma   90.00
#
_symmetry.space_group_name_H-M   'P 1'
#
loop_
_entity.id
_entity.type
_entity.pdbx_description
1 polymer ?
#
loop_
_entity_poly.entity_id
_entity_poly.type
_entity_poly.pdbx_seq_one_letter_code
_entity_poly.pdbx_strand_id
1 'polypeptide(L)'
;MPELLPRRRLDQPRAPRRLAFELDPEAFARFSERIARFLGTGRFLFWQSLFVTVWIVLNLFALSLQWDPYPFILLNLAFSTQAAYAAPLILLAQNRQDDRDRVSLEEDRQRAEQTKADTEYLARELAALRIAIGEVATRDYLRGEIDRLRADLGKKRKRPKLTDHIHLDDEDLSHPDEELGDPAGRDARTRNGPPNR
;
A
#
# COMPACT_ATOMS: atom_id res chain seq x y z
N MET A 1 33.64 7.48 -62.33
CA MET A 1 32.83 7.76 -61.13
C MET A 1 31.42 7.22 -61.38
N PRO A 2 31.07 5.99 -60.97
CA PRO A 2 29.69 5.53 -61.05
C PRO A 2 28.88 6.10 -59.87
N GLU A 3 27.85 6.86 -60.22
CA GLU A 3 26.80 7.39 -59.33
C GLU A 3 26.14 6.26 -58.51
N LEU A 4 26.19 6.38 -57.19
CA LEU A 4 25.50 5.49 -56.25
C LEU A 4 24.04 5.92 -56.13
N LEU A 5 23.13 5.28 -56.86
CA LEU A 5 21.69 5.45 -56.64
C LEU A 5 21.33 5.05 -55.20
N PRO A 6 20.63 5.90 -54.43
CA PRO A 6 20.25 5.59 -53.06
C PRO A 6 19.24 4.44 -53.07
N ARG A 7 19.67 3.27 -52.59
CA ARG A 7 18.81 2.10 -52.42
C ARG A 7 17.67 2.45 -51.46
N ARG A 8 16.48 2.67 -52.01
CA ARG A 8 15.22 2.80 -51.28
C ARG A 8 15.03 1.55 -50.42
N ARG A 9 15.24 1.67 -49.12
CA ARG A 9 15.11 0.54 -48.17
C ARG A 9 13.66 0.07 -48.15
N LEU A 10 13.47 -1.17 -48.57
CA LEU A 10 12.19 -1.90 -48.61
C LEU A 10 11.74 -2.43 -47.25
N ASP A 11 12.41 -2.03 -46.17
CA ASP A 11 12.26 -2.63 -44.83
C ASP A 11 11.34 -1.82 -43.89
N GLN A 12 10.70 -0.77 -44.40
CA GLN A 12 9.67 -0.07 -43.65
C GLN A 12 8.30 -0.63 -44.04
N PRO A 13 7.62 -1.36 -43.12
CA PRO A 13 6.24 -1.75 -43.37
C PRO A 13 5.45 -0.46 -43.59
N ARG A 14 4.80 -0.35 -44.76
CA ARG A 14 3.81 0.69 -45.03
C ARG A 14 2.76 0.57 -43.94
N ALA A 15 2.79 1.48 -42.96
CA ALA A 15 1.70 1.62 -42.01
C ALA A 15 0.43 1.80 -42.83
N PRO A 16 -0.57 0.91 -42.70
CA PRO A 16 -1.82 1.08 -43.41
C PRO A 16 -2.36 2.44 -42.97
N ARG A 17 -2.59 3.32 -43.96
CA ARG A 17 -3.26 4.60 -43.76
C ARG A 17 -4.71 4.26 -43.41
N ARG A 18 -4.93 3.80 -42.18
CA ARG A 18 -6.25 3.66 -41.59
C ARG A 18 -6.80 5.07 -41.62
N LEU A 19 -7.92 5.25 -42.30
CA LEU A 19 -8.77 6.42 -42.13
C LEU A 19 -9.27 6.36 -40.68
N ALA A 20 -8.39 6.69 -39.74
CA ALA A 20 -8.76 6.89 -38.36
C ALA A 20 -9.60 8.16 -38.42
N PHE A 21 -10.92 8.00 -38.33
CA PHE A 21 -11.74 9.07 -37.80
C PHE A 21 -11.15 9.37 -36.41
N GLU A 22 -10.31 10.40 -36.35
CA GLU A 22 -9.72 10.93 -35.12
C GLU A 22 -10.85 11.59 -34.33
N LEU A 23 -11.72 10.74 -33.78
CA LEU A 23 -12.80 11.14 -32.91
C LEU A 23 -12.15 11.58 -31.60
N ASP A 24 -12.13 12.90 -31.41
CA ASP A 24 -11.43 13.57 -30.33
C ASP A 24 -11.83 12.99 -28.95
N PRO A 25 -10.93 12.24 -28.28
CA PRO A 25 -11.22 11.49 -27.05
C PRO A 25 -11.82 12.36 -25.94
N GLU A 26 -11.33 13.60 -25.83
CA GLU A 26 -11.69 14.58 -24.82
C GLU A 26 -13.11 15.11 -24.99
N ALA A 27 -13.55 15.30 -26.24
CA ALA A 27 -14.88 15.79 -26.56
C ALA A 27 -15.95 14.74 -26.22
N PHE A 28 -15.66 13.49 -26.53
CA PHE A 28 -16.55 12.37 -26.23
C PHE A 28 -16.65 12.09 -24.73
N ALA A 29 -15.55 12.14 -23.97
CA ALA A 29 -15.57 11.92 -22.52
C ALA A 29 -16.52 12.91 -21.80
N ARG A 30 -16.44 14.20 -22.16
CA ARG A 30 -17.32 15.24 -21.64
C ARG A 30 -18.78 15.03 -22.07
N PHE A 31 -19.01 14.53 -23.28
CA PHE A 31 -20.34 14.21 -23.78
C PHE A 31 -20.96 13.01 -23.04
N SER A 32 -20.23 11.92 -22.86
CA SER A 32 -20.67 10.73 -22.12
C SER A 32 -20.97 11.05 -20.67
N GLU A 33 -20.14 11.85 -19.99
CA GLU A 33 -20.40 12.27 -18.60
C GLU A 33 -21.70 13.08 -18.48
N ARG A 34 -21.98 13.91 -19.48
CA ARG A 34 -23.21 14.71 -19.55
C ARG A 34 -24.43 13.83 -19.85
N ILE A 35 -24.30 12.86 -20.74
CA ILE A 35 -25.33 11.84 -21.03
C ILE A 35 -25.59 10.97 -19.79
N ALA A 36 -24.55 10.49 -19.10
CA ALA A 36 -24.70 9.67 -17.89
C ALA A 36 -25.46 10.41 -16.78
N ARG A 37 -25.11 11.69 -16.53
CA ARG A 37 -25.86 12.54 -15.59
C ARG A 37 -27.30 12.80 -16.05
N PHE A 38 -27.52 12.90 -17.36
CA PHE A 38 -28.84 13.12 -17.94
C PHE A 38 -29.75 11.89 -17.84
N LEU A 39 -29.25 10.69 -18.18
CA LEU A 39 -30.00 9.43 -18.05
C LEU A 39 -30.20 8.98 -16.60
N GLY A 40 -29.25 9.27 -15.71
CA GLY A 40 -29.39 8.97 -14.28
C GLY A 40 -30.43 9.83 -13.57
N THR A 41 -30.84 10.95 -14.18
CA THR A 41 -31.89 11.81 -13.65
C THR A 41 -33.25 11.39 -14.23
N GLY A 42 -34.24 11.05 -13.40
CA GLY A 42 -35.60 10.67 -13.83
C GLY A 42 -36.34 11.71 -14.69
N ARG A 43 -35.76 12.90 -14.85
CA ARG A 43 -36.21 13.99 -15.71
C ARG A 43 -36.15 13.64 -17.20
N PHE A 44 -35.22 12.78 -17.64
CA PHE A 44 -35.19 12.29 -19.02
C PHE A 44 -36.43 11.46 -19.36
N LEU A 45 -36.71 10.46 -18.52
CA LEU A 45 -37.88 9.59 -18.68
C LEU A 45 -39.18 10.40 -18.67
N PHE A 46 -39.30 11.39 -17.77
CA PHE A 46 -40.46 12.29 -17.75
C PHE A 46 -40.67 13.02 -19.08
N TRP A 47 -39.63 13.66 -19.62
CA TRP A 47 -39.74 14.39 -20.90
C TRP A 47 -39.99 13.44 -22.09
N GLN A 48 -39.38 12.26 -22.08
CA GLN A 48 -39.58 11.24 -23.11
C GLN A 48 -41.03 10.73 -23.11
N SER A 49 -41.57 10.40 -21.94
CA SER A 49 -42.97 10.00 -21.78
C SER A 49 -43.92 11.12 -22.18
N LEU A 50 -43.65 12.36 -21.75
CA LEU A 50 -44.47 13.52 -22.12
C LEU A 50 -44.50 13.71 -23.64
N PHE A 51 -43.35 13.62 -24.31
CA PHE A 51 -43.28 13.71 -25.77
C PHE A 51 -44.13 12.65 -26.45
N VAL A 52 -44.01 11.38 -26.02
CA VAL A 52 -44.81 10.27 -26.55
C VAL A 52 -46.30 10.50 -26.30
N THR A 53 -46.69 10.91 -25.09
CA THR A 53 -48.09 11.20 -24.74
C THR A 53 -48.66 12.34 -25.58
N VAL A 54 -47.95 13.46 -25.70
CA VAL A 54 -48.36 14.60 -26.54
C VAL A 54 -48.50 14.18 -27.99
N TRP A 55 -47.58 13.36 -28.50
CA TRP A 55 -47.63 12.86 -29.87
C TRP A 55 -48.84 11.96 -30.13
N ILE A 56 -49.16 11.07 -29.18
CA ILE A 56 -50.35 10.22 -29.22
C ILE A 56 -51.61 11.10 -29.22
N VAL A 57 -51.69 12.08 -28.32
CA VAL A 57 -52.84 13.00 -28.22
C VAL A 57 -53.02 13.81 -29.51
N LEU A 58 -51.95 14.35 -30.07
CA LEU A 58 -51.97 15.09 -31.34
C LEU A 58 -52.41 14.20 -32.50
N ASN A 59 -51.95 12.93 -32.54
CA ASN A 59 -52.42 11.95 -33.51
C ASN A 59 -53.92 11.61 -33.35
N LEU A 60 -54.41 11.47 -32.13
CA LEU A 60 -55.84 11.22 -31.86
C LEU A 60 -56.72 12.38 -32.35
N PHE A 61 -56.30 13.63 -32.16
CA PHE A 61 -57.01 14.80 -32.69
C PHE A 61 -56.87 14.91 -34.21
N ALA A 62 -55.70 14.60 -34.77
CA ALA A 62 -55.44 14.57 -36.21
C ALA A 62 -56.12 13.39 -36.93
N LEU A 63 -56.60 12.37 -36.21
CA LEU A 63 -57.42 11.28 -36.74
C LEU A 63 -58.74 11.80 -37.34
N SER A 64 -59.26 12.94 -36.84
CA SER A 64 -60.40 13.63 -37.45
C SER A 64 -60.10 14.14 -38.87
N LEU A 65 -58.82 14.25 -39.25
CA LEU A 65 -58.33 14.63 -40.58
C LEU A 65 -57.74 13.44 -41.37
N GLN A 66 -57.86 12.20 -40.86
CA GLN A 66 -57.34 10.96 -41.48
C GLN A 66 -55.82 10.97 -41.78
N TRP A 67 -55.04 11.78 -41.06
CA TRP A 67 -53.61 11.98 -41.37
C TRP A 67 -52.71 10.78 -41.02
N ASP A 68 -53.11 9.91 -40.07
CA ASP A 68 -52.43 8.62 -39.78
C ASP A 68 -53.40 7.62 -39.12
N PRO A 69 -54.15 6.81 -39.91
CA PRO A 69 -55.03 5.75 -39.39
C PRO A 69 -54.26 4.62 -38.69
N TYR A 70 -54.91 3.90 -37.77
CA TYR A 70 -54.31 2.77 -37.05
C TYR A 70 -53.66 1.74 -38.00
N PRO A 71 -52.38 1.34 -37.85
CA PRO A 71 -51.49 1.49 -36.69
C PRO A 71 -50.41 2.58 -36.91
N PHE A 72 -50.54 3.73 -36.23
CA PHE A 72 -49.63 4.90 -36.22
C PHE A 72 -48.24 4.68 -36.87
N ILE A 73 -48.17 4.71 -38.20
CA ILE A 73 -46.99 4.22 -38.93
C ILE A 73 -45.81 5.16 -38.72
N LEU A 74 -46.08 6.46 -38.57
CA LEU A 74 -45.08 7.49 -38.38
C LEU A 74 -44.41 7.38 -37.01
N LEU A 75 -45.18 7.05 -35.97
CA LEU A 75 -44.63 6.86 -34.62
C LEU A 75 -43.72 5.62 -34.57
N ASN A 76 -44.15 4.54 -35.21
CA ASN A 76 -43.37 3.32 -35.28
C ASN A 76 -42.09 3.50 -36.09
N LEU A 77 -42.16 4.24 -37.21
CA LEU A 77 -41.00 4.59 -38.02
C LEU A 77 -40.00 5.44 -37.22
N ALA A 78 -40.50 6.47 -36.52
CA ALA A 78 -39.66 7.32 -35.68
C ALA A 78 -38.96 6.54 -34.56
N PHE A 79 -39.68 5.65 -33.87
CA PHE A 79 -39.09 4.80 -32.83
C PHE A 79 -38.06 3.82 -33.40
N SER A 80 -38.33 3.24 -34.57
CA SER A 80 -37.41 2.36 -35.27
C SER A 80 -36.10 3.08 -35.63
N THR A 81 -36.19 4.31 -36.15
CA THR A 81 -35.00 5.13 -36.41
C THR A 81 -34.28 5.54 -35.12
N GLN A 82 -35.02 5.87 -34.06
CA GLN A 82 -34.46 6.23 -32.75
C GLN A 82 -33.65 5.09 -32.14
N ALA A 83 -34.17 3.85 -32.20
CA ALA A 83 -33.46 2.65 -31.78
C ALA A 83 -32.23 2.38 -32.66
N ALA A 84 -32.36 2.53 -33.98
CA ALA A 84 -31.27 2.31 -34.93
C ALA A 84 -30.07 3.25 -34.71
N TYR A 85 -30.32 4.53 -34.36
CA TYR A 85 -29.25 5.49 -34.06
C TYR A 85 -28.66 5.33 -32.64
N ALA A 86 -29.42 4.73 -31.71
CA ALA A 86 -28.90 4.46 -30.36
C ALA A 86 -27.78 3.41 -30.38
N ALA A 87 -27.88 2.37 -31.21
CA ALA A 87 -26.89 1.29 -31.32
C ALA A 87 -25.44 1.76 -31.56
N PRO A 88 -25.13 2.61 -32.56
CA PRO A 88 -23.76 3.10 -32.77
C PRO A 88 -23.28 4.01 -31.64
N LEU A 89 -24.17 4.84 -31.05
CA LEU A 89 -23.84 5.70 -29.91
C LEU A 89 -23.43 4.88 -28.68
N ILE A 90 -24.16 3.80 -28.41
CA ILE A 90 -23.87 2.87 -27.32
C ILE A 90 -22.56 2.13 -27.59
N LEU A 91 -22.35 1.64 -28.82
CA LEU A 91 -21.12 0.95 -29.22
C LEU A 91 -19.88 1.84 -29.06
N LEU A 92 -19.99 3.13 -29.42
CA LEU A 92 -18.94 4.13 -29.21
C LEU A 92 -18.69 4.40 -27.72
N ALA A 93 -19.73 4.37 -26.88
CA ALA A 93 -19.59 4.52 -25.43
C ALA A 93 -18.91 3.30 -24.79
N GLN A 94 -19.27 2.09 -25.24
CA GLN A 94 -18.76 0.82 -24.72
C GLN A 94 -17.27 0.63 -25.04
N ASN A 95 -16.83 0.86 -26.28
CA ASN A 95 -15.41 0.71 -26.66
C ASN A 95 -14.45 1.51 -25.75
N ARG A 96 -14.89 2.67 -25.23
CA ARG A 96 -14.08 3.48 -24.33
C ARG A 96 -14.13 3.04 -22.86
N GLN A 97 -15.22 2.41 -22.44
CA GLN A 97 -15.27 1.78 -21.13
C GLN A 97 -14.30 0.60 -21.11
N ASP A 98 -14.31 -0.22 -22.15
CA ASP A 98 -13.40 -1.36 -22.31
C ASP A 98 -11.91 -0.91 -22.32
N ASP A 99 -11.59 0.19 -23.00
CA ASP A 99 -10.23 0.74 -23.01
C ASP A 99 -9.78 1.25 -21.62
N ARG A 100 -10.65 1.93 -20.87
CA ARG A 100 -10.33 2.38 -19.50
C ARG A 100 -10.21 1.20 -18.54
N ASP A 101 -11.12 0.23 -18.64
CA ASP A 101 -11.12 -0.96 -17.81
C ASP A 101 -9.85 -1.78 -18.07
N ARG A 102 -9.39 -1.84 -19.32
CA ARG A 102 -8.12 -2.45 -19.68
C ARG A 102 -6.92 -1.75 -19.03
N VAL A 103 -6.83 -0.42 -19.11
CA VAL A 103 -5.73 0.35 -18.48
C VAL A 103 -5.75 0.15 -16.96
N SER A 104 -6.92 0.22 -16.33
CA SER A 104 -7.08 -0.02 -14.90
C SER A 104 -6.62 -1.44 -14.51
N LEU A 105 -6.96 -2.45 -15.32
CA LEU A 105 -6.51 -3.83 -15.11
C LEU A 105 -4.99 -3.99 -15.25
N GLU A 106 -4.37 -3.28 -16.20
CA GLU A 106 -2.93 -3.31 -16.41
C GLU A 106 -2.19 -2.65 -15.23
N GLU A 107 -2.68 -1.51 -14.73
CA GLU A 107 -2.14 -0.85 -13.53
C GLU A 107 -2.29 -1.72 -12.27
N ASP A 108 -3.45 -2.32 -12.05
CA ASP A 108 -3.67 -3.19 -10.90
C ASP A 108 -2.78 -4.44 -10.93
N ARG A 109 -2.53 -5.00 -12.13
CA ARG A 109 -1.55 -6.08 -12.30
C ARG A 109 -0.14 -5.64 -11.90
N GLN A 110 0.31 -4.48 -12.37
CA GLN A 110 1.64 -3.95 -12.01
C GLN A 110 1.75 -3.68 -10.50
N ARG A 111 0.72 -3.11 -9.88
CA ARG A 111 0.68 -2.88 -8.42
C ARG A 111 0.70 -4.20 -7.64
N ALA A 112 -0.01 -5.22 -8.10
CA ALA A 112 -0.01 -6.53 -7.47
C ALA A 112 1.38 -7.20 -7.56
N GLU A 113 2.07 -7.07 -8.70
CA GLU A 113 3.44 -7.56 -8.87
C GLU A 113 4.42 -6.85 -7.92
N GLN A 114 4.34 -5.51 -7.82
CA GLN A 114 5.16 -4.73 -6.88
C GLN A 114 4.89 -5.12 -5.43
N THR A 115 3.61 -5.19 -5.04
CA THR A 115 3.21 -5.58 -3.68
C THR A 115 3.72 -6.97 -3.31
N LYS A 116 3.67 -7.91 -4.27
CA LYS A 116 4.23 -9.25 -4.10
C LYS A 116 5.74 -9.20 -3.89
N ALA A 117 6.46 -8.45 -4.72
CA ALA A 117 7.92 -8.30 -4.59
C ALA A 117 8.32 -7.66 -3.25
N ASP A 118 7.61 -6.62 -2.82
CA ASP A 118 7.83 -5.96 -1.52
C ASP A 118 7.57 -6.92 -0.36
N THR A 119 6.51 -7.73 -0.45
CA THR A 119 6.20 -8.75 0.56
C THR A 119 7.27 -9.83 0.60
N GLU A 120 7.76 -10.30 -0.55
CA GLU A 120 8.86 -11.26 -0.64
C GLU A 120 10.15 -10.69 -0.08
N TYR A 121 10.44 -9.41 -0.34
CA TYR A 121 11.59 -8.71 0.21
C TYR A 121 11.51 -8.60 1.73
N LEU A 122 10.39 -8.12 2.26
CA LEU A 122 10.15 -8.01 3.70
C LEU A 122 10.21 -9.38 4.39
N ALA A 123 9.70 -10.44 3.76
CA ALA A 123 9.77 -11.80 4.29
C ALA A 123 11.22 -12.31 4.37
N ARG A 124 12.05 -12.03 3.35
CA ARG A 124 13.48 -12.37 3.36
C ARG A 124 14.24 -11.58 4.43
N GLU A 125 13.97 -10.29 4.53
CA GLU A 125 14.61 -9.42 5.52
C GLU A 125 14.23 -9.84 6.95
N LEU A 126 12.95 -10.18 7.18
CA LEU A 126 12.46 -10.71 8.45
C LEU A 126 13.11 -12.05 8.79
N ALA A 127 13.29 -12.93 7.80
CA ALA A 127 13.96 -14.22 8.00
C ALA A 127 15.45 -14.03 8.35
N ALA A 128 16.15 -13.12 7.67
CA ALA A 128 17.54 -12.77 7.97
C ALA A 128 17.68 -12.16 9.37
N LEU A 129 16.80 -11.21 9.71
CA LEU A 129 16.74 -10.60 11.04
C LEU A 129 16.47 -11.65 12.13
N ARG A 130 15.55 -12.59 11.88
CA ARG A 130 15.26 -13.69 12.81
C ARG A 130 16.48 -14.57 13.07
N ILE A 131 17.28 -14.87 12.05
CA ILE A 131 18.51 -15.66 12.19
C ILE A 131 19.55 -14.87 13.00
N ALA A 132 19.78 -13.61 12.65
CA ALA A 132 20.74 -12.75 13.36
C ALA A 132 20.39 -12.57 14.84
N ILE A 133 19.10 -12.37 15.17
CA ILE A 133 18.62 -12.32 16.56
C ILE A 133 18.76 -13.70 17.23
N GLY A 134 18.48 -14.79 16.51
CA GLY A 134 18.64 -16.15 17.01
C GLY A 134 20.07 -16.47 17.46
N GLU A 135 21.08 -15.97 16.75
CA GLU A 135 22.50 -16.15 17.11
C GLU A 135 22.91 -15.27 18.32
N VAL A 136 22.52 -13.99 18.34
CA VAL A 136 22.94 -13.04 19.41
C VAL A 136 22.16 -13.24 20.72
N ALA A 137 20.91 -13.69 20.66
CA ALA A 137 20.07 -13.95 21.82
C ALA A 137 20.10 -15.41 22.28
N THR A 138 21.21 -16.13 22.04
CA THR A 138 21.35 -17.48 22.60
C THR A 138 21.26 -17.37 24.13
N ARG A 139 20.38 -18.15 24.76
CA ARG A 139 20.10 -18.12 26.22
C ARG A 139 21.37 -18.12 27.07
N ASP A 140 22.41 -18.81 26.59
CA ASP A 140 23.71 -18.93 27.25
C ASP A 140 24.54 -17.65 27.19
N TYR A 141 24.40 -16.82 26.14
CA TYR A 141 25.04 -15.51 26.07
C TYR A 141 24.40 -14.52 27.05
N LEU A 142 23.07 -14.44 27.09
CA LEU A 142 22.36 -13.62 28.09
C LEU A 142 22.67 -14.09 29.52
N ARG A 143 22.75 -15.40 29.76
CA ARG A 143 23.17 -15.93 31.08
C ARG A 143 24.61 -15.57 31.41
N GLY A 144 25.52 -15.73 30.45
CA GLY A 144 26.93 -15.38 30.61
C GLY A 144 27.12 -13.91 30.96
N GLU A 145 26.38 -13.01 30.31
CA GLU A 145 26.49 -11.57 30.59
C GLU A 145 25.89 -11.19 31.95
N ILE A 146 24.76 -11.79 32.33
CA ILE A 146 24.18 -11.63 33.67
C ILE A 146 25.13 -12.14 34.76
N ASP A 147 25.77 -13.30 34.54
CA ASP A 147 26.71 -13.88 35.50
C ASP A 147 28.00 -13.07 35.60
N ARG A 148 28.50 -12.51 34.49
CA ARG A 148 29.62 -11.55 34.48
C ARG A 148 29.28 -10.27 35.26
N LEU A 149 28.12 -9.67 35.00
CA LEU A 149 27.64 -8.50 35.74
C LEU A 149 27.53 -8.81 37.24
N ARG A 150 26.99 -9.98 37.62
CA ARG A 150 26.96 -10.45 39.01
C ARG A 150 28.35 -10.59 39.63
N ALA A 151 29.30 -11.16 38.89
CA ALA A 151 30.66 -11.37 39.36
C ALA A 151 31.40 -10.04 39.59
N ASP A 152 31.22 -9.05 38.71
CA ASP A 152 31.82 -7.72 38.84
C ASP A 152 31.23 -6.92 40.01
N LEU A 153 29.91 -7.00 40.21
CA LEU A 153 29.28 -6.46 41.43
C LEU A 153 29.80 -7.18 42.69
N GLY A 154 30.03 -8.49 42.62
CA GLY A 154 30.62 -9.29 43.70
C GLY A 154 32.08 -8.93 44.02
N LYS A 155 32.89 -8.66 42.99
CA LYS A 155 34.29 -8.21 43.12
C LYS A 155 34.40 -6.84 43.77
N LYS A 156 33.54 -5.88 43.41
CA LYS A 156 33.49 -4.57 44.11
C LYS A 156 33.19 -4.69 45.60
N ARG A 157 32.54 -5.79 46.03
CA ARG A 157 32.27 -6.09 47.45
C ARG A 157 33.43 -6.76 48.19
N LYS A 158 34.41 -7.34 47.49
CA LYS A 158 35.65 -7.89 48.06
C LYS A 158 36.84 -6.97 47.75
N ARG A 159 37.00 -5.87 48.49
CA ARG A 159 38.32 -5.23 48.66
C ARG A 159 39.01 -5.85 49.89
N PRO A 160 40.34 -6.04 49.88
CA PRO A 160 41.01 -7.11 50.60
C PRO A 160 41.32 -6.74 52.05
N LYS A 161 41.29 -7.75 52.93
CA LYS A 161 42.00 -7.69 54.22
C LYS A 161 43.49 -7.53 53.91
N LEU A 162 44.03 -6.38 54.27
CA LEU A 162 45.46 -6.11 54.40
C LEU A 162 45.97 -7.02 55.53
N THR A 163 46.70 -8.08 55.18
CA THR A 163 47.50 -8.81 56.16
C THR A 163 48.95 -8.77 55.69
N ASP A 164 49.72 -8.13 56.55
CA ASP A 164 51.09 -7.69 56.45
C ASP A 164 52.05 -8.89 56.53
N HIS A 165 52.97 -8.99 55.57
CA HIS A 165 54.14 -9.85 55.67
C HIS A 165 55.36 -8.99 55.32
N ILE A 166 55.87 -8.29 56.33
CA ILE A 166 57.25 -7.78 56.31
C ILE A 166 58.01 -8.49 57.44
N HIS A 167 58.91 -9.35 56.99
CA HIS A 167 59.99 -9.94 57.73
C HIS A 167 61.05 -8.84 57.93
N LEU A 168 61.34 -8.47 59.18
CA LEU A 168 62.53 -7.71 59.55
C LEU A 168 63.12 -8.39 60.78
N ASP A 169 64.26 -9.02 60.54
CA ASP A 169 65.27 -9.29 61.56
C ASP A 169 65.74 -7.95 62.13
N ASP A 170 65.80 -7.84 63.46
CA ASP A 170 66.97 -7.40 64.22
C ASP A 170 66.59 -6.91 65.63
N GLU A 171 67.50 -7.21 66.56
CA GLU A 171 67.72 -6.62 67.89
C GLU A 171 66.73 -6.94 69.03
N ASP A 172 67.12 -7.97 69.79
CA ASP A 172 67.48 -7.88 71.21
C ASP A 172 67.15 -6.56 71.92
N LEU A 173 66.14 -6.58 72.80
CA LEU A 173 66.26 -5.98 74.13
C LEU A 173 65.15 -6.49 75.06
N SER A 174 65.63 -7.16 76.10
CA SER A 174 65.02 -7.58 77.34
C SER A 174 63.98 -6.67 78.01
N HIS A 175 63.08 -7.35 78.74
CA HIS A 175 62.49 -7.03 80.07
C HIS A 175 61.06 -6.45 80.16
N PRO A 176 60.34 -6.67 81.31
CA PRO A 176 59.11 -7.48 81.31
C PRO A 176 57.88 -6.82 81.98
N ASP A 177 56.79 -7.59 82.02
CA ASP A 177 55.66 -7.58 82.96
C ASP A 177 54.51 -6.56 82.83
N GLU A 178 53.35 -7.04 83.30
CA GLU A 178 52.02 -6.42 83.54
C GLU A 178 51.05 -6.27 82.35
N GLU A 179 50.08 -7.16 82.20
CA GLU A 179 48.77 -7.30 82.89
C GLU A 179 47.63 -6.45 82.28
N LEU A 180 46.49 -7.15 82.13
CA LEU A 180 45.11 -6.65 82.24
C LEU A 180 44.38 -6.11 81.00
N GLY A 181 43.28 -6.79 80.64
CA GLY A 181 42.06 -6.11 80.18
C GLY A 181 41.39 -6.63 78.91
N ASP A 182 40.54 -7.64 79.07
CA ASP A 182 39.44 -8.02 78.15
C ASP A 182 38.22 -7.05 78.35
N PRO A 183 37.05 -7.27 77.72
CA PRO A 183 36.57 -6.95 76.36
C PRO A 183 35.41 -5.93 76.34
N ALA A 184 35.06 -5.42 75.17
CA ALA A 184 33.67 -5.12 74.72
C ALA A 184 33.75 -4.40 73.37
N GLY A 185 32.94 -4.65 72.34
CA GLY A 185 31.64 -5.30 72.28
C GLY A 185 30.75 -4.51 71.31
N ARG A 186 30.06 -5.22 70.41
CA ARG A 186 28.75 -4.87 69.80
C ARG A 186 28.71 -3.64 68.88
N ASP A 187 27.77 -3.46 67.95
CA ASP A 187 26.77 -4.25 67.22
C ASP A 187 26.22 -3.31 66.12
N ALA A 188 25.35 -3.86 65.26
CA ALA A 188 24.35 -3.18 64.40
C ALA A 188 24.88 -2.55 63.09
N ARG A 189 24.58 -3.03 61.88
CA ARG A 189 23.37 -3.62 61.25
C ARG A 189 22.13 -2.72 61.26
N THR A 190 21.96 -1.92 60.21
CA THR A 190 20.68 -1.53 59.56
C THR A 190 21.04 -1.27 58.08
N ARG A 191 20.54 -1.93 57.03
CA ARG A 191 19.21 -2.28 56.51
C ARG A 191 18.36 -1.06 56.07
N ASN A 192 18.52 -0.66 54.81
CA ASN A 192 17.55 0.04 53.94
C ASN A 192 17.66 -0.67 52.57
N GLY A 193 16.64 -1.17 51.86
CA GLY A 193 15.25 -0.75 51.65
C GLY A 193 15.09 -0.48 50.13
N PRO A 194 14.27 -1.21 49.35
CA PRO A 194 14.25 -1.12 47.88
C PRO A 194 13.01 -0.32 47.36
N PRO A 195 12.69 -0.28 46.05
CA PRO A 195 12.71 0.95 45.26
C PRO A 195 11.30 1.48 44.89
N ASN A 196 11.22 2.74 44.48
CA ASN A 196 9.98 3.34 43.96
C ASN A 196 9.92 3.26 42.42
N ARG A 197 8.68 3.20 41.95
CA ARG A 197 8.13 3.01 40.59
C ARG A 197 8.81 3.77 39.46
#